data_AF-T1G2D3-F1
#
_entry.id   AF-T1G2D3-F1
#
_cell.length_a   1.000
_cell.length_b   1.000
_cell.length_c   1.000
_cell.angle_alpha   90.00
_cell.angle_beta   90.00
_cell.angle_gamma   90.00
#
_symmetry.space_group_name_H-M   'P 1'
#
loop_
_entity.id
_entity.type
_entity.pdbx_description
1 polymer ?
#
loop_
_entity_poly.entity_id
_entity_poly.type
_entity_poly.pdbx_seq_one_letter_code
_entity_poly.pdbx_strand_id
1 'polypeptide(L)' 'MKLVEQLPAYGQHFFKVRDKCGLPWLLAVGGKGLHVYDYNDLKVPRKEFLWKQINDLHHKEKKFVMTVG' A
#
# COMPACT_ATOMS: atom_id res chain seq x y z
N MET A 1 -22.62 -10.84 -6.49
CA MET A 1 -21.51 -10.02 -7.03
C MET A 1 -20.30 -10.94 -7.14
N LYS A 2 -19.68 -11.15 -8.32
CA LYS A 2 -18.52 -12.08 -8.45
C LYS A 2 -17.46 -11.67 -9.47
N LEU A 3 -17.84 -10.98 -10.55
CA LEU A 3 -16.91 -10.66 -11.64
C LEU A 3 -16.02 -9.45 -11.33
N VAL A 4 -16.58 -8.43 -10.68
CA VAL A 4 -15.89 -7.15 -10.46
C VAL A 4 -14.83 -7.26 -9.36
N GLU A 5 -15.04 -8.15 -8.37
CA GLU A 5 -14.11 -8.41 -7.26
C GLU A 5 -12.82 -9.14 -7.70
N GLN A 6 -12.82 -9.75 -8.87
CA GLN A 6 -11.65 -10.43 -9.43
C GLN A 6 -10.67 -9.47 -10.11
N LEU A 7 -11.08 -8.22 -10.35
CA LEU A 7 -10.20 -7.23 -10.97
C LEU A 7 -9.06 -6.89 -9.99
N PRO A 8 -7.79 -6.88 -10.45
CA PRO A 8 -6.63 -6.62 -9.57
C PRO A 8 -6.68 -5.28 -8.85
N ALA A 9 -7.31 -4.27 -9.47
CA ALA A 9 -7.47 -2.93 -8.90
C ALA A 9 -8.77 -2.75 -8.09
N TYR A 10 -9.65 -3.75 -8.07
CA TYR A 10 -10.93 -3.62 -7.36
C TYR A 10 -10.70 -3.61 -5.85
N GLY A 11 -11.22 -2.56 -5.20
CA GLY A 11 -11.02 -2.34 -3.77
C GLY A 11 -9.60 -1.91 -3.41
N GLN A 12 -8.78 -1.49 -4.39
CA GLN A 12 -7.42 -1.03 -4.16
C GLN A 12 -7.32 0.49 -4.34
N HIS A 13 -6.97 1.19 -3.26
CA HIS A 13 -6.82 2.63 -3.21
C HIS A 13 -5.35 3.01 -3.27
N PHE A 14 -4.99 3.87 -4.21
CA PHE A 14 -3.60 4.29 -4.42
C PHE A 14 -3.35 5.68 -3.83
N PHE A 15 -2.29 5.78 -3.03
CA PHE A 15 -1.86 7.01 -2.36
C PHE A 15 -0.44 7.35 -2.77
N LYS A 16 -0.21 8.63 -3.04
CA LYS A 16 1.12 9.17 -3.33
C LYS A 16 1.83 9.46 -2.02
N VAL A 17 2.88 8.71 -1.71
CA VAL A 17 3.67 8.86 -0.48
C VAL A 17 5.12 9.19 -0.82
N ARG A 18 5.88 9.67 0.16
CA ARG A 18 7.31 9.92 0.02
C ARG A 18 8.05 9.22 1.12
N ASP A 19 9.25 8.71 0.82
CA ASP A 19 10.12 8.17 1.86
C ASP A 19 10.85 9.28 2.64
N LYS A 20 11.69 8.88 3.58
CA LYS A 20 12.52 9.80 4.38
C LYS A 20 13.51 10.61 3.52
N CYS A 21 13.88 10.11 2.35
CA CYS A 21 14.77 10.76 1.39
C CYS A 21 14.01 11.67 0.40
N GLY A 22 12.67 11.69 0.45
CA GLY A 22 11.81 12.50 -0.41
C GLY A 22 11.44 11.86 -1.75
N LEU A 23 11.87 10.61 -2.01
CA LEU A 23 11.55 9.88 -3.23
C LEU A 23 10.06 9.55 -3.27
N PRO A 24 9.39 9.76 -4.42
CA PRO A 24 7.97 9.51 -4.56
C PRO A 24 7.72 8.00 -4.72
N TRP A 25 6.78 7.48 -3.91
CA TRP A 25 6.33 6.09 -3.93
C TRP A 25 4.81 6.03 -4.03
N LEU A 26 4.30 4.91 -4.51
CA LEU A 26 2.87 4.73 -4.69
C LEU A 26 2.39 3.59 -3.78
N LEU A 27 1.63 3.96 -2.74
CA LEU A 27 1.11 3.03 -1.74
C LEU A 27 -0.29 2.57 -2.14
N ALA A 28 -0.45 1.30 -2.43
CA ALA A 28 -1.74 0.68 -2.67
C ALA A 28 -2.27 0.05 -1.37
N VAL A 29 -3.48 0.43 -1.00
CA VAL A 29 -4.23 -0.09 0.14
C VAL A 29 -5.37 -0.92 -0.41
N GLY A 30 -5.35 -2.23 -0.19
CA GLY A 30 -6.41 -3.12 -0.66
C GLY A 30 -6.87 -4.12 0.38
N GLY A 31 -7.84 -4.96 0.02
CA GLY A 31 -8.38 -5.98 0.93
C GLY A 31 -7.36 -7.01 1.41
N LYS A 32 -6.25 -7.23 0.68
CA LYS A 32 -5.19 -8.19 1.04
C LYS A 32 -4.08 -7.60 1.92
N GLY A 33 -3.85 -6.29 1.83
CA GLY A 33 -2.74 -5.65 2.54
C GLY A 33 -2.36 -4.28 1.97
N LEU A 34 -1.15 -3.87 2.32
CA LEU A 34 -0.48 -2.67 1.84
C LEU A 34 0.65 -3.04 0.90
N HIS A 35 0.63 -2.50 -0.31
CA HIS A 35 1.64 -2.77 -1.32
C HIS A 35 2.30 -1.45 -1.73
N VAL A 36 3.62 -1.43 -1.86
CA VAL A 36 4.38 -0.25 -2.26
C VAL A 36 4.93 -0.47 -3.67
N TYR A 37 4.61 0.45 -4.56
CA TYR A 37 5.00 0.44 -5.96
C TYR A 37 5.92 1.60 -6.28
N ASP A 38 6.69 1.43 -7.35
CA ASP A 38 7.36 2.56 -7.98
C ASP A 38 6.33 3.46 -8.68
N TYR A 39 6.63 4.73 -8.85
CA TYR A 39 5.75 5.65 -9.56
C TYR A 39 5.62 5.28 -11.05
N ASN A 40 6.64 4.65 -11.63
CA ASN A 40 6.67 4.26 -13.03
C ASN A 40 6.28 2.78 -13.26
N ASP A 41 6.15 1.98 -12.19
CA ASP A 41 5.80 0.56 -12.30
C ASP A 41 4.79 0.14 -11.23
N LEU A 42 3.56 -0.10 -11.68
CA LEU A 42 2.43 -0.58 -10.89
C LEU A 42 2.19 -2.10 -11.03
N LYS A 43 2.98 -2.79 -11.86
CA LYS A 43 2.77 -4.23 -12.13
C LYS A 43 3.33 -5.09 -11.02
N VAL A 44 4.51 -4.74 -10.51
CA VAL A 44 5.20 -5.51 -9.47
C VAL A 44 5.43 -4.60 -8.25
N PRO A 45 4.84 -4.93 -7.09
CA PRO A 45 5.13 -4.19 -5.88
C PRO A 45 6.58 -4.41 -5.46
N ARG A 46 7.24 -3.35 -5.04
CA ARG A 46 8.59 -3.39 -4.44
C ARG A 46 8.57 -3.97 -3.03
N LYS A 47 7.49 -3.72 -2.30
CA LYS A 47 7.26 -4.24 -0.94
C LYS A 47 5.79 -4.59 -0.78
N GLU A 48 5.53 -5.68 -0.09
CA GLU A 48 4.19 -6.14 0.25
C GLU A 48 4.11 -6.37 1.75
N PHE A 49 3.03 -5.90 2.37
CA PHE A 49 2.72 -6.10 3.78
C PHE A 49 1.30 -6.63 3.89
N LEU A 50 1.16 -7.89 4.32
CA LEU A 50 -0.15 -8.49 4.54
C LEU A 50 -0.75 -7.96 5.83
N TRP A 51 -2.07 -7.80 5.89
CA TRP A 51 -2.76 -7.35 7.11
C TRP A 51 -2.42 -8.20 8.33
N LYS A 52 -2.21 -9.51 8.15
CA LYS A 52 -1.82 -10.44 9.21
C LYS A 52 -0.47 -10.14 9.85
N GLN A 53 0.41 -9.39 9.16
CA GLN A 53 1.74 -9.04 9.66
C GLN A 53 1.75 -7.65 10.29
N ILE A 54 0.68 -6.86 10.12
CA ILE A 54 0.61 -5.49 10.60
C ILE A 54 -0.08 -5.49 11.95
N ASN A 55 0.67 -5.17 13.00
CA ASN A 55 0.14 -5.10 14.36
C ASN A 55 -0.53 -3.76 14.66
N ASP A 56 0.04 -2.69 14.15
CA ASP A 56 -0.46 -1.33 14.34
C ASP A 56 -0.17 -0.45 13.12
N LEU A 57 -1.11 0.43 12.80
CA LEU A 57 -1.01 1.39 11.72
C LEU A 57 -1.53 2.74 12.21
N HIS A 58 -0.64 3.73 12.30
CA HIS A 58 -1.01 5.07 12.74
C HIS A 58 -0.45 6.16 11.82
N HIS A 59 -1.20 7.26 11.75
CA HIS A 59 -0.84 8.43 10.96
C HIS A 59 -0.70 9.64 11.89
N LYS A 60 0.47 10.28 11.88
CA LYS A 60 0.77 11.47 12.67
C LYS A 60 1.56 12.46 11.82
N GLU A 61 1.13 13.73 11.78
CA GLU A 61 1.88 14.82 11.13
C GLU A 61 2.31 14.51 9.67
N LYS A 62 1.41 13.95 8.87
CA LYS A 62 1.67 13.53 7.48
C LYS A 62 2.68 12.39 7.33
N LYS A 63 3.02 11.71 8.43
CA LYS A 63 3.83 10.49 8.44
C LYS A 63 2.92 9.30 8.74
N PHE A 64 3.01 8.29 7.89
CA PHE A 64 2.48 6.97 8.16
C PHE A 64 3.55 6.14 8.84
N VAL A 65 3.20 5.51 9.95
CA VAL A 65 4.06 4.59 10.68
C VAL A 65 3.28 3.29 10.82
N MET A 66 3.99 2.19 10.55
CA MET A 66 3.45 0.86 10.57
C MET A 66 4.39 -0.02 11.36
N THR A 67 3.83 -0.77 12.29
CA THR A 67 4.56 -1.76 13.09
C THR A 67 4.24 -3.13 12.55
N VAL A 68 5.28 -3.82 12.06
CA VAL A 68 5.19 -5.17 11.52
C VAL A 68 5.73 -6.14 12.57
N GLY A 69 5.01 -7.24 12.80
CA GLY A 69 5.36 -8.31 13.74
C GLY A 69 5.96 -9.53 13.08
#